data_AF-A0A401YGA1-F1
#
_entry.id   AF-A0A401YGA1-F1
#
_cell.length_a   1.000
_cell.length_b   1.000
_cell.length_c   1.000
_cell.angle_alpha   90.00
_cell.angle_beta   90.00
_cell.angle_gamma   90.00
#
_symmetry.space_group_name_H-M   'P 1'
#
loop_
_entity.id
_entity.type
_entity.pdbx_description
1 polymer ?
#
loop_
_entity_poly.entity_id
_entity_poly.type
_entity_poly.pdbx_seq_one_letter_code
_entity_poly.pdbx_strand_id
1 'polypeptide(L)'
;MSAGVGACARGLFPGGASRAVSRARTVDVMCFTRVSMAVADVGFLLYWTVTLLALLPAEYAYKDYADPVMSDWNHSFAPLDVAAAVTGLAALRAGRRIAPERVHPLLPISLLLSSVAGLQAVVFWTLRGDFAIEWWLPNLFLLLFPLPALAVLVRRTTIARP
;
A
#
# COMPACT_ATOMS: atom_id res chain seq x y z
N MET A 1 -28.43 15.19 61.72
CA MET A 1 -27.09 14.69 62.08
C MET A 1 -26.81 13.42 61.29
N SER A 2 -25.58 13.32 60.77
CA SER A 2 -24.91 12.15 60.16
C SER A 2 -25.16 11.82 58.66
N ALA A 3 -24.28 12.41 57.84
CA ALA A 3 -23.33 11.80 56.90
C ALA A 3 -23.73 10.64 55.95
N GLY A 4 -23.43 10.85 54.66
CA GLY A 4 -23.28 9.80 53.64
C GLY A 4 -22.47 10.32 52.45
N VAL A 5 -21.15 10.10 52.51
CA VAL A 5 -20.15 10.39 51.46
C VAL A 5 -20.36 9.44 50.27
N GLY A 6 -20.38 9.96 49.04
CA GLY A 6 -20.48 9.17 47.81
C GLY A 6 -19.58 9.75 46.72
N ALA A 7 -18.32 9.31 46.74
CA ALA A 7 -17.24 9.74 45.88
C ALA A 7 -17.60 9.79 44.38
N CYS A 8 -17.30 10.93 43.75
CA CYS A 8 -17.16 11.06 42.31
C CYS A 8 -15.88 10.34 41.85
N ALA A 9 -15.85 9.02 41.96
CA ALA A 9 -14.82 8.18 41.37
C ALA A 9 -15.19 7.94 39.90
N ARG A 10 -14.93 8.94 39.06
CA ARG A 10 -14.79 8.70 37.62
C ARG A 10 -13.63 7.72 37.46
N GLY A 11 -13.95 6.47 37.19
CA GLY A 11 -13.00 5.43 36.81
C GLY A 11 -12.21 5.89 35.59
N LEU A 12 -11.01 6.41 35.85
CA LEU A 12 -9.92 6.45 34.89
C LEU A 12 -9.57 4.99 34.60
N PHE A 13 -10.23 4.37 33.63
CA PHE A 13 -9.76 3.13 33.06
C PHE A 13 -8.52 3.48 32.21
N PRO A 14 -7.29 3.07 32.59
CA PRO A 14 -6.08 3.34 31.80
C PRO A 14 -6.13 2.72 30.39
N GLY A 15 -7.08 1.79 30.15
CA GLY A 15 -7.32 1.20 28.84
C GLY A 15 -8.00 2.11 27.81
N GLY A 16 -8.70 3.17 28.23
CA GLY A 16 -9.45 4.05 27.31
C GLY A 16 -8.55 4.92 26.42
N ALA A 17 -7.55 5.56 27.03
CA ALA A 17 -6.60 6.40 26.32
C ALA A 17 -5.70 5.59 25.37
N SER A 18 -5.21 4.43 25.82
CA SER A 18 -4.39 3.52 25.00
C SER A 18 -5.14 2.99 23.77
N ARG A 19 -6.42 2.61 23.94
CA ARG A 19 -7.28 2.18 22.83
C ARG A 19 -7.58 3.33 21.86
N ALA A 20 -7.81 4.54 22.35
CA ALA A 20 -8.04 5.71 21.50
C ALA A 20 -6.81 6.05 20.64
N VAL A 21 -5.61 6.06 21.23
CA VAL A 21 -4.35 6.30 20.51
C VAL A 21 -4.06 5.22 19.46
N SER A 22 -4.29 3.94 19.80
CA SER A 22 -4.14 2.82 18.86
C SER A 22 -5.12 2.92 17.68
N ARG A 23 -6.37 3.33 17.96
CA ARG A 23 -7.39 3.55 16.93
C ARG A 23 -7.02 4.72 16.01
N ALA A 24 -6.57 5.84 16.55
CA ALA A 24 -6.15 7.01 15.77
C ALA A 24 -4.98 6.66 14.83
N ARG A 25 -3.92 6.02 15.35
CA ARG A 25 -2.79 5.54 14.53
C ARG A 25 -3.23 4.63 13.40
N THR A 26 -4.20 3.77 13.66
CA THR A 26 -4.72 2.86 12.63
C THR A 26 -5.49 3.62 11.54
N VAL A 27 -6.26 4.64 11.91
CA VAL A 27 -6.96 5.49 10.94
C VAL A 27 -5.95 6.22 10.06
N ASP A 28 -4.89 6.78 10.65
CA ASP A 28 -3.84 7.51 9.91
C ASP A 28 -3.14 6.60 8.90
N VAL A 29 -2.74 5.40 9.32
CA VAL A 29 -2.13 4.39 8.43
C VAL A 29 -3.07 4.06 7.28
N MET A 30 -4.35 3.80 7.54
CA MET A 30 -5.30 3.45 6.50
C MET A 30 -5.59 4.62 5.55
N CYS A 31 -5.57 5.87 6.05
CA CYS A 31 -5.70 7.06 5.21
C CYS A 31 -4.51 7.20 4.27
N PHE A 32 -3.29 7.17 4.82
CA PHE A 32 -2.06 7.18 4.04
C PHE A 32 -2.06 6.09 2.98
N THR A 33 -2.38 4.85 3.36
CA THR A 33 -2.41 3.72 2.44
C THR A 33 -3.39 3.91 1.30
N ARG A 34 -4.60 4.42 1.54
CA ARG A 34 -5.58 4.64 0.47
C ARG A 34 -5.11 5.69 -0.53
N VAL A 35 -4.46 6.76 -0.06
CA VAL A 35 -3.91 7.80 -0.92
C VAL A 35 -2.73 7.26 -1.72
N SER A 36 -1.75 6.64 -1.06
CA SER A 36 -0.57 6.06 -1.69
C SER A 36 -0.93 5.00 -2.72
N MET A 37 -1.89 4.13 -2.42
CA MET A 37 -2.39 3.12 -3.34
C MET A 37 -3.09 3.77 -4.55
N ALA A 38 -3.94 4.78 -4.35
CA ALA A 38 -4.57 5.48 -5.48
C ALA A 38 -3.53 6.15 -6.41
N VAL A 39 -2.48 6.74 -5.84
CA VAL A 39 -1.37 7.32 -6.60
C VAL A 39 -0.61 6.24 -7.38
N ALA A 40 -0.26 5.12 -6.73
CA ALA A 40 0.42 4.00 -7.37
C ALA A 40 -0.43 3.37 -8.48
N ASP A 41 -1.70 3.08 -8.22
CA ASP A 41 -2.63 2.45 -9.17
C ASP A 41 -2.80 3.31 -10.43
N VAL A 42 -3.03 4.61 -10.27
CA VAL A 42 -3.14 5.55 -11.40
C VAL A 42 -1.79 5.65 -12.12
N GLY A 43 -0.68 5.70 -11.38
CA GLY A 43 0.68 5.71 -11.93
C GLY A 43 0.95 4.49 -12.81
N PHE A 44 0.62 3.28 -12.34
CA PHE A 44 0.76 2.04 -13.11
C PHE A 44 -0.05 2.07 -14.41
N LEU A 45 -1.33 2.45 -14.34
CA LEU A 45 -2.18 2.49 -15.52
C LEU A 45 -1.69 3.54 -16.53
N LEU A 46 -1.25 4.71 -16.06
CA LEU A 46 -0.69 5.75 -16.93
C LEU A 46 0.61 5.28 -17.57
N TYR A 47 1.55 4.75 -16.78
CA TYR A 47 2.81 4.20 -17.25
C TYR A 47 2.59 3.14 -18.33
N TRP A 48 1.80 2.11 -18.04
CA TRP A 48 1.56 1.03 -18.99
C TRP A 48 0.79 1.47 -20.22
N THR A 49 -0.14 2.43 -20.09
CA THR A 49 -0.82 3.00 -21.26
C THR A 49 0.17 3.71 -22.17
N VAL A 50 1.04 4.55 -21.61
CA VAL A 50 2.05 5.29 -22.38
C VAL A 50 3.07 4.36 -23.02
N THR A 51 3.54 3.35 -22.29
CA THR A 51 4.54 2.37 -22.76
C THR A 51 3.97 1.46 -23.85
N LEU A 52 2.80 0.84 -23.65
CA LEU A 52 2.22 -0.10 -24.62
C LEU A 52 1.72 0.58 -25.90
N LEU A 53 1.28 1.83 -25.80
CA LEU A 53 0.87 2.63 -26.97
C LEU A 53 2.04 3.39 -27.61
N ALA A 54 3.27 3.22 -27.10
CA ALA A 54 4.47 3.90 -27.57
C ALA A 54 4.30 5.43 -27.71
N LEU A 55 3.64 6.05 -26.71
CA LEU A 55 3.34 7.50 -26.73
C LEU A 55 4.55 8.37 -26.36
N LEU A 56 5.59 7.76 -25.80
CA LEU A 56 6.88 8.40 -25.53
C LEU A 56 7.99 7.75 -26.38
N PRO A 57 9.06 8.50 -26.69
CA PRO A 57 10.26 7.89 -27.24
C PRO A 57 10.73 6.75 -26.34
N ALA A 58 11.12 5.64 -26.97
CA ALA A 58 11.42 4.38 -26.30
C ALA A 58 12.47 4.51 -25.17
N GLU A 59 13.45 5.39 -25.37
CA GLU A 59 14.53 5.70 -24.42
C GLU A 59 14.03 6.26 -23.07
N TYR A 60 12.83 6.86 -23.04
CA TYR A 60 12.23 7.40 -21.82
C TYR A 60 11.25 6.44 -21.15
N ALA A 61 10.87 5.34 -21.81
CA ALA A 61 9.91 4.39 -21.25
C ALA A 61 10.52 3.59 -20.09
N TYR A 62 11.73 3.07 -20.27
CA TYR A 62 12.48 2.39 -19.22
C TYR A 62 13.98 2.41 -19.52
N LYS A 63 14.80 2.21 -18.48
CA LYS A 63 16.26 2.21 -18.61
C LYS A 63 16.72 1.17 -19.61
N ASP A 64 17.74 1.51 -20.40
CA ASP A 64 18.43 0.61 -21.33
C ASP A 64 17.45 -0.11 -22.28
N TYR A 65 16.47 0.64 -22.82
CA TYR A 65 15.39 0.10 -23.67
C TYR A 65 15.89 -0.81 -24.81
N ALA A 66 17.05 -0.49 -25.39
CA ALA A 66 17.63 -1.24 -26.49
C ALA A 66 18.17 -2.64 -26.10
N ASP A 67 18.36 -2.91 -24.80
CA ASP A 67 18.71 -4.24 -24.30
C ASP A 67 17.44 -5.11 -24.26
N PRO A 68 17.35 -6.18 -25.08
CA PRO A 68 16.17 -7.03 -25.10
C PRO A 68 15.90 -7.72 -23.76
N VAL A 69 16.93 -8.03 -22.97
CA VAL A 69 16.75 -8.60 -21.63
C VAL A 69 16.08 -7.58 -20.71
N MET A 70 16.46 -6.31 -20.85
CA MET A 70 15.88 -5.23 -20.06
C MET A 70 14.44 -4.92 -20.47
N SER A 71 14.16 -4.99 -21.78
CA SER A 71 12.81 -4.94 -22.32
C SER A 71 11.92 -6.04 -21.73
N ASP A 72 12.32 -7.30 -21.84
CA ASP A 72 11.52 -8.43 -21.36
C ASP A 72 11.32 -8.37 -19.84
N TRP A 73 12.37 -8.00 -19.11
CA TRP A 73 12.31 -7.80 -17.68
C TRP A 73 11.32 -6.71 -17.29
N ASN A 74 11.36 -5.54 -17.94
CA ASN A 74 10.41 -4.46 -17.66
C ASN A 74 8.97 -4.88 -18.02
N HIS A 75 8.76 -5.50 -19.18
CA HIS A 75 7.45 -5.97 -19.62
C HIS A 75 6.86 -7.06 -18.70
N SER A 76 7.71 -7.80 -17.97
CA SER A 76 7.24 -8.77 -16.99
C SER A 76 6.44 -8.15 -15.82
N PHE A 77 6.61 -6.85 -15.56
CA PHE A 77 5.84 -6.11 -14.55
C PHE A 77 4.42 -5.79 -15.00
N ALA A 78 4.14 -5.72 -16.31
CA ALA A 78 2.81 -5.35 -16.83
C ALA A 78 1.65 -6.13 -16.21
N PRO A 79 1.65 -7.48 -16.20
CA PRO A 79 0.57 -8.24 -15.56
C PRO A 79 0.47 -7.97 -14.06
N LEU A 80 1.59 -7.79 -13.37
CA LEU A 80 1.65 -7.57 -11.93
C LEU A 80 1.10 -6.19 -11.54
N ASP A 81 1.58 -5.15 -12.20
CA ASP A 81 1.20 -3.74 -11.98
C ASP A 81 -0.27 -3.49 -12.34
N VAL A 82 -0.72 -4.04 -13.47
CA VAL A 82 -2.13 -3.94 -13.87
C VAL A 82 -3.03 -4.68 -12.88
N ALA A 83 -2.63 -5.86 -12.42
CA ALA A 83 -3.38 -6.57 -11.38
C ALA A 83 -3.41 -5.79 -10.05
N ALA A 84 -2.29 -5.21 -9.63
CA ALA A 84 -2.22 -4.35 -8.44
C ALA A 84 -3.18 -3.17 -8.56
N ALA A 85 -3.16 -2.46 -9.70
CA ALA A 85 -3.99 -1.30 -9.96
C ALA A 85 -5.48 -1.62 -10.03
N VAL A 86 -5.87 -2.67 -10.76
CA VAL A 86 -7.27 -3.08 -10.91
C VAL A 86 -7.84 -3.50 -9.54
N THR A 87 -7.09 -4.29 -8.78
CA THR A 87 -7.55 -4.73 -7.45
C THR A 87 -7.59 -3.56 -6.45
N GLY A 88 -6.63 -2.64 -6.50
CA GLY A 88 -6.56 -1.46 -5.64
C GLY A 88 -7.71 -0.49 -5.87
N LEU A 89 -7.94 -0.09 -7.12
CA LEU A 89 -9.06 0.77 -7.50
C LEU A 89 -10.42 0.13 -7.18
N ALA A 90 -10.57 -1.18 -7.43
CA ALA A 90 -11.77 -1.91 -7.06
C ALA A 90 -11.98 -1.91 -5.53
N ALA A 91 -10.93 -2.11 -4.74
CA ALA A 91 -10.99 -2.03 -3.28
C ALA A 91 -11.39 -0.63 -2.79
N LEU A 92 -10.83 0.43 -3.37
CA LEU A 92 -11.17 1.81 -3.02
C LEU A 92 -12.62 2.15 -3.36
N ARG A 93 -13.08 1.74 -4.55
CA ARG A 93 -14.47 1.94 -4.98
C ARG A 93 -15.44 1.19 -4.08
N ALA A 94 -15.15 -0.06 -3.74
CA ALA A 94 -15.97 -0.86 -2.84
C ALA A 94 -15.96 -0.29 -1.41
N GLY A 95 -14.81 0.18 -0.93
CA GLY A 95 -14.65 0.77 0.40
C GLY A 95 -15.52 2.02 0.65
N ARG A 96 -15.96 2.72 -0.39
CA ARG A 96 -16.94 3.83 -0.28
C ARG A 96 -18.35 3.35 0.05
N ARG A 97 -18.66 2.08 -0.23
CA ARG A 97 -20.00 1.46 -0.05
C ARG A 97 -20.06 0.54 1.16
N ILE A 98 -18.93 0.26 1.77
CA ILE A 98 -18.79 -0.68 2.88
C ILE A 98 -18.66 0.12 4.18
N ALA A 99 -19.22 -0.42 5.27
CA ALA A 99 -19.10 0.22 6.57
C ALA A 99 -17.62 0.41 6.98
N PRO A 100 -17.25 1.52 7.63
CA PRO A 100 -15.86 1.91 7.89
C PRO A 100 -14.99 0.85 8.58
N GLU A 101 -15.60 -0.06 9.32
CA GLU A 101 -14.99 -1.16 10.04
C GLU A 101 -14.62 -2.38 9.19
N ARG A 102 -15.20 -2.53 7.99
CA ARG A 102 -14.96 -3.69 7.12
C ARG A 102 -13.93 -3.36 6.04
N VAL A 103 -12.95 -4.25 5.89
CA VAL A 103 -11.90 -4.15 4.86
C VAL A 103 -12.29 -5.02 3.68
N HIS A 104 -12.21 -4.46 2.47
CA HIS A 104 -12.46 -5.22 1.25
C HIS A 104 -11.30 -6.19 0.97
N PRO A 105 -11.56 -7.47 0.60
CA PRO A 105 -10.50 -8.46 0.37
C PRO A 105 -9.48 -8.10 -0.71
N LEU A 106 -9.88 -7.27 -1.69
CA LEU A 106 -8.96 -6.81 -2.73
C LEU A 106 -7.89 -5.82 -2.22
N LEU A 107 -8.10 -5.19 -1.06
CA LEU A 107 -7.13 -4.26 -0.48
C LEU A 107 -5.79 -4.97 -0.17
N PRO A 108 -5.72 -6.01 0.67
CA PRO A 108 -4.46 -6.70 0.93
C PRO A 108 -3.84 -7.33 -0.32
N ILE A 109 -4.65 -7.73 -1.31
CA ILE A 109 -4.15 -8.25 -2.59
C ILE A 109 -3.37 -7.16 -3.33
N SER A 110 -3.96 -5.99 -3.55
CA SER A 110 -3.30 -4.85 -4.21
C SER A 110 -2.02 -4.43 -3.48
N LEU A 111 -2.08 -4.37 -2.14
CA LEU A 111 -0.94 -4.03 -1.29
C LEU A 111 0.22 -5.03 -1.43
N LEU A 112 -0.07 -6.32 -1.48
CA LEU A 112 0.95 -7.35 -1.68
C LEU A 112 1.54 -7.28 -3.08
N LEU A 113 0.72 -7.16 -4.12
CA LEU A 113 1.20 -7.06 -5.51
C LEU A 113 2.10 -5.84 -5.71
N SER A 114 1.72 -4.68 -5.16
CA SER A 114 2.53 -3.46 -5.21
C SER A 114 3.89 -3.65 -4.51
N SER A 115 3.89 -4.28 -3.33
CA SER A 115 5.12 -4.52 -2.57
C SER A 115 6.04 -5.52 -3.28
N VAL A 116 5.47 -6.55 -3.90
CA VAL A 116 6.21 -7.54 -4.69
C VAL A 116 6.83 -6.90 -5.93
N ALA A 117 6.10 -6.02 -6.64
CA ALA A 117 6.65 -5.28 -7.78
C ALA A 117 7.87 -4.44 -7.34
N GLY A 118 7.71 -3.64 -6.28
CA GLY A 118 8.83 -2.86 -5.72
C GLY A 118 10.02 -3.74 -5.30
N LEU A 119 9.76 -4.89 -4.66
CA LEU A 119 10.81 -5.82 -4.25
C LEU A 119 11.58 -6.38 -5.45
N GLN A 120 10.87 -6.84 -6.49
CA GLN A 120 11.50 -7.41 -7.69
C GLN A 120 12.43 -6.39 -8.35
N ALA A 121 12.00 -5.14 -8.46
CA ALA A 121 12.83 -4.06 -9.00
C ALA A 121 14.05 -3.73 -8.12
N VAL A 122 13.84 -3.54 -6.81
CA VAL A 122 14.95 -3.22 -5.89
C VAL A 122 16.01 -4.34 -5.87
N VAL A 123 15.58 -5.60 -5.83
CA VAL A 123 16.50 -6.75 -5.88
C VAL A 123 17.25 -6.79 -7.21
N PHE A 124 16.55 -6.63 -8.34
CA PHE A 124 17.18 -6.61 -9.65
C PHE A 124 18.27 -5.54 -9.77
N TRP A 125 17.97 -4.30 -9.37
CA TRP A 125 18.92 -3.20 -9.45
C TRP A 125 20.10 -3.38 -8.49
N THR A 126 19.85 -3.89 -7.29
CA THR A 126 20.91 -4.25 -6.35
C THR A 126 21.86 -5.27 -6.95
N LEU A 127 21.34 -6.33 -7.61
CA LEU A 127 22.16 -7.36 -8.25
C LEU A 127 22.97 -6.83 -9.43
N ARG A 128 22.46 -5.84 -10.17
CA ARG A 128 23.20 -5.17 -11.24
C ARG A 128 24.19 -4.10 -10.73
N GLY A 129 24.17 -3.79 -9.44
CA GLY A 129 25.02 -2.75 -8.84
C GLY A 129 24.66 -1.33 -9.28
N ASP A 130 23.42 -1.12 -9.75
CA ASP A 130 22.93 0.17 -10.22
C ASP A 130 22.03 0.81 -9.15
N PHE A 131 22.39 2.02 -8.75
CA PHE A 131 21.73 2.78 -7.68
C PHE A 131 21.15 4.11 -8.17
N ALA A 132 20.85 4.22 -9.46
CA ALA A 132 20.19 5.39 -10.03
C ALA A 132 18.88 5.70 -9.29
N ILE A 133 18.78 6.93 -8.76
CA ILE A 133 17.69 7.33 -7.86
C ILE A 133 16.33 7.32 -8.58
N GLU A 134 16.33 7.58 -9.88
CA GLU A 134 15.15 7.60 -10.75
C GLU A 134 14.46 6.24 -10.80
N TRP A 135 15.22 5.15 -10.67
CA TRP A 135 14.71 3.78 -10.65
C TRP A 135 14.56 3.25 -9.23
N TRP A 136 15.37 3.71 -8.28
CA TRP A 136 15.27 3.27 -6.90
C TRP A 136 14.09 3.88 -6.14
N LEU A 137 13.90 5.20 -6.24
CA LEU A 137 12.89 5.92 -5.48
C LEU A 137 11.46 5.39 -5.69
N PRO A 138 10.94 5.26 -6.93
CA PRO A 138 9.59 4.75 -7.14
C PRO A 138 9.44 3.30 -6.67
N ASN A 139 10.45 2.46 -6.89
CA ASN A 139 10.41 1.05 -6.52
C ASN A 139 10.51 0.82 -5.00
N LEU A 140 11.31 1.63 -4.30
CA LEU A 140 11.33 1.65 -2.83
C LEU A 140 10.00 2.13 -2.26
N PHE A 141 9.38 3.14 -2.88
CA PHE A 141 8.04 3.57 -2.48
C PHE A 141 7.05 2.40 -2.60
N LEU A 142 6.97 1.75 -3.77
CA LEU A 142 6.10 0.59 -4.02
C LEU A 142 6.33 -0.55 -3.03
N LEU A 143 7.60 -0.83 -2.71
CA LEU A 143 7.99 -1.84 -1.74
C LEU A 143 7.46 -1.51 -0.33
N LEU A 144 7.63 -0.27 0.12
CA LEU A 144 7.51 0.10 1.53
C LEU A 144 6.13 0.63 1.94
N PHE A 145 5.44 1.39 1.09
CA PHE A 145 4.15 1.98 1.44
C PHE A 145 3.08 0.95 1.87
N PRO A 146 3.05 -0.29 1.35
CA PRO A 146 2.03 -1.28 1.73
C PRO A 146 2.25 -1.89 3.12
N LEU A 147 3.48 -1.95 3.59
CA LEU A 147 3.88 -2.75 4.77
C LEU A 147 3.17 -2.33 6.06
N PRO A 148 3.02 -1.03 6.39
CA PRO A 148 2.32 -0.62 7.61
C PRO A 148 0.85 -1.08 7.65
N ALA A 149 0.13 -0.98 6.53
CA ALA A 149 -1.25 -1.44 6.44
C ALA A 149 -1.36 -2.96 6.50
N LEU A 150 -0.48 -3.69 5.81
CA LEU A 150 -0.44 -5.16 5.90
C LEU A 150 -0.22 -5.63 7.35
N ALA A 151 0.71 -5.00 8.08
CA ALA A 151 0.94 -5.30 9.49
C ALA A 151 -0.30 -5.04 10.36
N VAL A 152 -1.04 -3.95 10.11
CA VAL A 152 -2.31 -3.66 10.79
C VAL A 152 -3.37 -4.73 10.48
N LEU A 153 -3.50 -5.12 9.21
CA LEU A 153 -4.50 -6.10 8.77
C LEU A 153 -4.25 -7.48 9.39
N VAL A 154 -3.01 -7.94 9.39
CA VAL A 154 -2.63 -9.22 10.02
C VAL A 154 -2.96 -9.22 11.51
N ARG A 155 -2.62 -8.14 12.23
CA ARG A 155 -2.95 -7.99 13.67
C ARG A 155 -4.46 -8.02 13.94
N ARG A 156 -5.27 -7.46 13.04
CA ARG A 156 -6.73 -7.51 13.17
C ARG A 156 -7.28 -8.92 12.97
N THR A 157 -6.73 -9.67 12.01
CA THR A 157 -7.16 -11.06 11.77
C THR A 157 -6.79 -12.02 12.89
N THR A 158 -5.65 -11.81 13.57
CA THR A 158 -5.23 -12.68 14.68
C THR A 158 -6.03 -12.43 15.95
N ILE A 159 -6.46 -11.20 16.21
CA ILE A 159 -7.29 -10.84 17.38
C ILE A 159 -8.76 -11.27 17.21
N ALA A 160 -9.23 -11.43 15.96
CA ALA A 160 -10.62 -11.76 15.65
C ALA A 160 -10.94 -13.27 15.69
N ARG A 161 -10.02 -14.13 16.12
CA ARG A 161 -10.32 -15.56 16.36
C ARG A 161 -10.98 -15.71 17.74
N PRO A 162 -12.15 -16.38 17.85
CA PRO A 162 -12.82 -16.65 19.12
C PRO A 162 -12.01 -17.57 20.03
#